data_AF-Q9L2T1-F1
#
_entry.id   AF-Q9L2T1-F1
#
_cell.length_a   1.000
_cell.length_b   1.000
_cell.length_c   1.000
_cell.angle_alpha   90.00
_cell.angle_beta   90.00
_cell.angle_gamma   90.00
#
_symmetry.space_group_name_H-M   'P 1'
#
loop_
_entity.id
_entity.type
_entity.pdbx_description
1 polymer ?
#
loop_
_entity_poly.entity_id
_entity_poly.type
_entity_poly.pdbx_seq_one_letter_code
_entity_poly.pdbx_strand_id
1 'polypeptide(L)'
;TYVFTHDSIAVGEDGPTHEPVEHLAGLRAMPNLNVFRPADARETQAAWYLAVTSDKTPTALVLTRQNLTVEEGTDFDKVAKGAYVVYENAADFDTILIATGSEVNLAVSAAKE
;
A
#
# COMPACT_ATOMS: atom_id res chain seq x y z
N THR A 1 -15.94 5.66 -3.42
CA THR A 1 -14.50 5.56 -3.12
C THR A 1 -14.05 6.77 -2.35
N TYR A 2 -13.31 6.58 -1.26
CA TYR A 2 -12.65 7.64 -0.49
C TYR A 2 -11.19 7.74 -0.91
N VAL A 3 -10.69 8.95 -1.09
CA VAL A 3 -9.29 9.21 -1.51
C VAL A 3 -8.62 10.02 -0.41
N PHE A 4 -7.73 9.37 0.34
CA PHE A 4 -6.94 9.96 1.42
C PHE A 4 -5.50 10.09 0.95
N THR A 5 -5.01 11.30 0.72
CA THR A 5 -3.59 11.56 0.43
C THR A 5 -2.86 11.90 1.73
N HIS A 6 -1.53 12.03 1.67
CA HIS A 6 -0.68 12.34 2.83
C HIS A 6 -0.81 11.28 3.93
N ASP A 7 -0.51 10.03 3.58
CA ASP A 7 -0.82 8.85 4.39
C ASP A 7 0.02 8.61 5.65
N SER A 8 1.07 9.40 5.88
CA SER A 8 2.11 9.07 6.86
C SER A 8 2.89 10.29 7.33
N ILE A 9 3.86 10.04 8.21
CA ILE A 9 4.87 11.03 8.65
C ILE A 9 5.62 11.72 7.50
N ALA A 10 5.59 11.14 6.30
CA ALA A 10 6.22 11.71 5.11
C ALA A 10 5.54 13.00 4.59
N VAL A 11 4.45 13.46 5.22
CA VAL A 11 3.94 14.82 4.99
C VAL A 11 4.96 15.89 5.37
N GLY A 12 5.80 15.64 6.38
CA GLY A 12 6.91 16.50 6.76
C GLY A 12 6.47 17.67 7.63
N GLU A 13 6.60 18.89 7.10
CA GLU A 13 6.58 20.11 7.91
C GLU A 13 5.22 20.47 8.51
N ASP A 14 4.12 19.89 8.04
CA ASP A 14 2.77 20.12 8.58
C ASP A 14 2.60 19.52 9.99
N GLY A 15 3.48 18.58 10.37
CA GLY A 15 3.66 18.12 11.75
C GLY A 15 2.58 17.17 12.27
N PRO A 16 2.61 16.85 13.59
CA PRO A 16 1.93 15.69 14.16
C PRO A 16 0.41 15.73 14.08
N THR A 17 -0.19 16.91 13.85
CA THR A 17 -1.64 17.03 13.65
C THR A 17 -2.10 16.63 12.25
N HIS A 18 -1.17 16.51 11.31
CA HIS A 18 -1.40 16.13 9.91
C HIS A 18 -0.74 14.80 9.53
N GLU A 19 0.02 14.20 10.44
CA GLU A 19 0.73 12.94 10.25
C GLU A 19 -0.13 11.76 10.74
N PRO A 20 -0.73 10.95 9.86
CA PRO A 20 -1.53 9.81 10.29
C PRO A 20 -0.66 8.74 10.96
N VAL A 21 -1.11 8.22 12.11
CA VAL A 21 -0.44 7.13 12.84
C VAL A 21 -1.34 5.90 12.95
N GLU A 22 -2.54 6.09 13.50
CA GLU A 22 -3.51 5.03 13.84
C GLU A 22 -4.63 4.87 12.80
N HIS A 23 -4.74 5.81 11.85
CA HIS A 23 -5.87 5.90 10.93
C HIS A 23 -6.04 4.63 10.08
N LEU A 24 -4.94 4.04 9.60
CA LEU A 24 -4.98 2.77 8.86
C LEU A 24 -5.52 1.61 9.71
N ALA A 25 -5.16 1.54 10.99
CA ALA A 25 -5.65 0.50 11.88
C ALA A 25 -7.17 0.67 12.11
N GLY A 26 -7.62 1.90 12.32
CA GLY A 26 -9.04 2.23 12.42
C GLY A 26 -9.83 1.89 11.16
N LEU A 27 -9.32 2.28 9.98
CA LEU A 27 -9.93 1.96 8.70
C LEU A 27 -10.04 0.44 8.49
N ARG A 28 -8.96 -0.30 8.72
CA ARG A 28 -8.93 -1.76 8.55
C ARG A 28 -9.83 -2.53 9.53
N ALA A 29 -10.11 -1.95 10.71
CA ALA A 29 -11.00 -2.54 11.69
C ALA A 29 -12.49 -2.39 11.33
N MET A 30 -12.84 -1.50 10.39
CA MET A 30 -14.23 -1.31 9.98
C MET A 30 -14.73 -2.50 9.14
N PRO A 31 -15.87 -3.11 9.49
CA PRO A 31 -16.46 -4.18 8.69
C PRO A 31 -16.83 -3.69 7.29
N ASN A 32 -16.63 -4.55 6.28
CA ASN A 32 -16.99 -4.29 4.88
C ASN A 32 -16.37 -3.00 4.32
N LEU A 33 -15.09 -2.74 4.60
CA LEU A 33 -14.32 -1.67 3.97
C LEU A 33 -13.04 -2.24 3.34
N ASN A 34 -12.86 -2.00 2.04
CA ASN A 34 -11.58 -2.25 1.39
C ASN A 34 -10.63 -1.09 1.69
N VAL A 35 -9.42 -1.41 2.15
CA VAL A 35 -8.38 -0.40 2.43
C VAL A 35 -7.14 -0.75 1.60
N PHE A 36 -6.91 0.01 0.54
CA PHE A 36 -5.69 -0.12 -0.27
C PHE A 36 -4.71 0.99 0.09
N ARG A 37 -3.48 0.60 0.39
CA ARG A 37 -2.33 1.49 0.55
C ARG A 37 -1.27 1.08 -0.48
N PRO A 38 -1.44 1.48 -1.76
CA PRO A 38 -0.65 0.96 -2.87
C PRO A 38 0.81 1.39 -2.80
N ALA A 39 1.70 0.46 -3.18
CA ALA A 39 3.16 0.64 -3.14
C ALA A 39 3.71 1.55 -4.24
N ASP A 40 3.03 1.63 -5.39
CA ASP A 40 3.50 2.40 -6.53
C ASP A 40 2.36 2.73 -7.51
N ALA A 41 2.71 3.28 -8.67
CA ALA A 41 1.76 3.62 -9.72
C ALA A 41 0.98 2.41 -10.26
N ARG A 42 1.60 1.22 -10.35
CA ARG A 42 0.97 0.02 -10.87
C ARG A 42 -0.08 -0.52 -9.90
N GLU A 43 0.27 -0.58 -8.62
CA GLU A 43 -0.72 -0.95 -7.59
C GLU A 43 -1.83 0.09 -7.45
N THR A 44 -1.50 1.37 -7.63
CA THR A 44 -2.49 2.45 -7.59
C THR A 44 -3.53 2.31 -8.71
N GLN A 45 -3.09 1.97 -9.93
CA GLN A 45 -4.01 1.67 -11.05
C GLN A 45 -4.93 0.50 -10.73
N ALA A 46 -4.40 -0.58 -10.17
CA ALA A 46 -5.18 -1.76 -9.80
C ALA A 46 -6.16 -1.47 -8.65
N ALA A 47 -5.73 -0.74 -7.62
CA ALA A 47 -6.58 -0.34 -6.51
C ALA A 47 -7.74 0.55 -6.98
N TRP A 48 -7.50 1.45 -7.93
CA TRP A 48 -8.56 2.23 -8.58
C TRP A 48 -9.52 1.35 -9.37
N TYR A 49 -9.01 0.42 -10.19
CA TYR A 49 -9.83 -0.54 -10.92
C TYR A 49 -10.75 -1.31 -9.97
N LEU A 50 -10.19 -1.91 -8.91
CA LEU A 50 -10.95 -2.64 -7.90
C LEU A 50 -11.94 -1.76 -7.15
N ALA A 51 -11.61 -0.48 -6.92
CA ALA A 51 -12.53 0.47 -6.30
C ALA A 51 -13.74 0.78 -7.18
N VAL A 52 -13.56 0.91 -8.50
CA VAL A 52 -14.66 1.23 -9.42
C VAL A 52 -15.49 0.00 -9.80
N THR A 53 -14.93 -1.20 -9.74
CA THR A 53 -15.64 -2.46 -9.99
C THR A 53 -16.24 -3.07 -8.72
N SER A 54 -16.11 -2.43 -7.56
CA SER A 54 -16.70 -2.92 -6.31
C SER A 54 -18.16 -2.45 -6.17
N ASP A 55 -19.09 -3.41 -6.19
CA ASP A 55 -20.53 -3.11 -6.13
C ASP A 55 -21.07 -2.85 -4.72
N LYS A 56 -20.53 -3.55 -3.70
CA LYS A 56 -21.13 -3.64 -2.36
C LYS A 56 -20.19 -3.24 -1.22
N THR A 57 -18.92 -3.07 -1.51
CA THR A 57 -17.89 -2.80 -0.50
C THR A 57 -17.23 -1.47 -0.81
N PRO A 58 -17.39 -0.43 0.04
CA PRO A 58 -16.66 0.82 -0.15
C PRO A 58 -15.15 0.58 -0.14
N THR A 59 -14.43 1.47 -0.82
CA THR A 59 -12.97 1.44 -0.88
C THR A 59 -12.39 2.76 -0.38
N ALA A 60 -11.42 2.67 0.51
CA ALA A 60 -10.50 3.72 0.90
C ALA A 60 -9.16 3.52 0.20
N LEU A 61 -8.76 4.50 -0.61
CA LEU A 61 -7.44 4.59 -1.22
C LEU A 61 -6.57 5.52 -0.36
N VAL A 62 -5.49 4.99 0.19
CA VAL A 62 -4.58 5.69 1.11
C VAL A 62 -3.25 5.91 0.39
N LEU A 63 -2.95 7.17 0.05
CA LEU A 63 -1.95 7.56 -0.94
C LEU A 63 -0.87 8.46 -0.33
N THR A 64 0.36 8.30 -0.82
CA THR A 64 1.51 9.07 -0.35
C THR A 64 1.48 10.54 -0.80
N ARG A 65 2.28 11.38 -0.12
CA ARG A 65 2.63 12.73 -0.61
C ARG A 65 3.81 12.66 -1.57
N GLN A 66 4.80 11.86 -1.22
CA GLN A 66 6.08 11.69 -1.88
C GLN A 66 5.99 10.73 -3.07
N ASN A 67 6.92 10.90 -4.00
CA ASN A 67 7.11 9.97 -5.11
C ASN A 67 7.62 8.62 -4.62
N LEU A 68 7.13 7.55 -5.23
CA LEU A 68 7.60 6.17 -5.02
C LEU A 68 8.12 5.59 -6.33
N THR A 69 9.10 4.69 -6.24
CA THR A 69 9.61 3.97 -7.40
C THR A 69 8.70 2.81 -7.72
N VAL A 70 8.44 2.59 -9.01
CA VAL A 70 7.70 1.41 -9.48
C VAL A 70 8.62 0.20 -9.36
N GLU A 71 8.28 -0.74 -8.49
CA GLU A 71 9.06 -1.98 -8.34
C GLU A 71 8.84 -2.89 -9.55
N GLU A 72 9.85 -3.67 -9.91
CA GLU A 72 9.75 -4.61 -11.04
C GLU A 72 8.70 -5.70 -10.78
N GLY A 73 8.63 -6.18 -9.54
CA GLY A 73 7.75 -7.29 -9.16
C GLY A 73 6.35 -6.90 -8.74
N THR A 74 5.99 -5.61 -8.70
CA THR A 74 4.59 -5.24 -8.47
C THR A 74 3.74 -5.59 -9.68
N ASP A 75 2.50 -5.98 -9.45
CA ASP A 75 1.67 -6.65 -10.45
C ASP A 75 0.21 -6.23 -10.30
N PHE A 76 -0.38 -5.73 -11.38
CA PHE A 76 -1.72 -5.18 -11.40
C PHE A 76 -2.77 -6.22 -10.97
N ASP A 77 -2.71 -7.43 -11.52
CA ASP A 77 -3.73 -8.45 -11.29
C ASP A 77 -3.62 -9.05 -9.88
N LYS A 78 -2.40 -9.09 -9.33
CA LYS A 78 -2.16 -9.66 -7.99
C LYS A 78 -2.65 -8.75 -6.86
N VAL A 79 -2.86 -7.44 -7.08
CA VAL A 79 -3.43 -6.54 -6.06
C VAL A 79 -4.81 -7.02 -5.59
N ALA A 80 -5.60 -7.65 -6.46
CA ALA A 80 -6.91 -8.19 -6.12
C ALA A 80 -6.86 -9.29 -5.03
N LYS A 81 -5.69 -9.91 -4.82
CA LYS A 81 -5.45 -10.90 -3.76
C LYS A 81 -5.17 -10.28 -2.40
N GLY A 82 -5.03 -8.95 -2.33
CA GLY A 82 -4.73 -8.19 -1.12
C GLY A 82 -3.24 -8.17 -0.74
N ALA A 83 -2.53 -9.28 -0.89
CA ALA A 83 -1.08 -9.38 -0.71
C ALA A 83 -0.47 -10.39 -1.69
N TYR A 84 0.76 -10.14 -2.12
CA TYR A 84 1.49 -11.01 -3.04
C TYR A 84 3.01 -10.77 -2.91
N VAL A 85 3.80 -11.68 -3.47
CA VAL A 85 5.27 -11.61 -3.47
C VAL A 85 5.73 -10.61 -4.52
N VAL A 86 6.45 -9.57 -4.08
CA VAL A 86 7.09 -8.56 -4.95
C VAL A 86 8.55 -8.91 -5.26
N TYR A 87 9.24 -9.56 -4.34
CA TYR A 87 10.64 -9.97 -4.51
C TYR A 87 10.90 -11.27 -3.76
N GLU A 88 11.60 -12.19 -4.42
CA GLU A 88 12.02 -13.48 -3.88
C GLU A 88 13.34 -13.86 -4.56
N ASN A 89 14.36 -14.21 -3.77
CA ASN A 89 15.70 -14.51 -4.28
C ASN A 89 16.27 -15.86 -3.78
N ALA A 90 15.55 -16.58 -2.93
CA ALA A 90 15.97 -17.85 -2.37
C ALA A 90 14.76 -18.77 -2.16
N ALA A 91 14.93 -20.05 -2.46
CA ALA A 91 13.91 -21.07 -2.20
C ALA A 91 13.79 -21.41 -0.70
N ASP A 92 14.88 -21.26 0.05
CA ASP A 92 14.97 -21.53 1.49
C ASP A 92 15.24 -20.22 2.24
N PHE A 93 14.23 -19.35 2.35
CA PHE A 93 14.34 -18.09 3.09
C PHE A 93 14.13 -18.29 4.61
N ASP A 94 14.88 -17.56 5.43
CA ASP A 94 14.71 -17.56 6.89
C ASP A 94 13.69 -16.52 7.37
N THR A 95 13.34 -15.54 6.53
CA THR A 95 12.54 -14.36 6.92
C THR A 95 11.65 -13.89 5.79
N ILE A 96 10.45 -13.41 6.13
CA ILE A 96 9.52 -12.73 5.22
C ILE A 96 9.36 -11.29 5.68
N LEU A 97 9.61 -10.34 4.78
CA LEU A 97 9.28 -8.94 4.99
C LEU A 97 7.89 -8.66 4.42
N ILE A 98 6.98 -8.15 5.26
CA ILE A 98 5.63 -7.73 4.85
C ILE A 98 5.55 -6.22 4.99
N ALA A 99 5.30 -5.53 3.89
CA ALA A 99 5.22 -4.07 3.82
C ALA A 99 4.01 -3.62 2.98
N THR A 100 3.63 -2.35 3.11
CA THR A 100 2.54 -1.73 2.35
C THR A 100 2.92 -0.30 2.00
N GLY A 101 2.37 0.26 0.92
CA GLY A 101 2.63 1.66 0.56
C GLY A 101 4.10 1.96 0.34
N SER A 102 4.53 3.13 0.83
CA SER A 102 5.91 3.62 0.73
C SER A 102 6.97 2.68 1.28
N GLU A 103 6.62 1.80 2.23
CA GLU A 103 7.58 0.90 2.86
C GLU A 103 7.94 -0.30 1.99
N VAL A 104 7.25 -0.55 0.87
CA VAL A 104 7.58 -1.66 -0.04
C VAL A 104 8.92 -1.43 -0.73
N ASN A 105 9.22 -0.22 -1.21
CA ASN A 105 10.53 0.08 -1.80
C ASN A 105 11.67 -0.17 -0.79
N LEU A 106 11.44 0.19 0.49
CA LEU A 106 12.39 -0.05 1.57
C LEU A 106 12.57 -1.55 1.85
N ALA A 107 11.47 -2.30 1.94
CA ALA A 107 11.52 -3.74 2.18
C ALA A 107 12.21 -4.50 1.04
N VAL A 108 11.95 -4.14 -0.23
CA VAL A 108 12.62 -4.73 -1.38
C VAL A 108 14.11 -4.38 -1.39
N SER A 109 14.47 -3.15 -1.03
CA SER A 109 15.88 -2.74 -0.92
C SER A 109 16.61 -3.56 0.15
N ALA A 110 16.01 -3.71 1.34
CA ALA A 110 16.57 -4.50 2.42
C ALA A 110 16.69 -6.00 2.08
N ALA A 111 15.76 -6.56 1.32
CA ALA A 111 15.81 -7.96 0.89
C ALA A 111 16.90 -8.23 -0.17
N LYS A 112 17.41 -7.19 -0.84
CA LYS A 112 18.47 -7.29 -1.85
C LYS A 112 19.88 -7.15 -1.26
N GLU A 113 20.01 -6.67 -0.02
CA GLU A 113 21.27 -6.63 0.73
C GLU A 113 21.68 -8.00 1.24
#